data_AF-M5RJ08-F1
#
_entry.id   AF-M5RJ08-F1
#
_cell.length_a   1.000
_cell.length_b   1.000
_cell.length_c   1.000
_cell.angle_alpha   90.00
_cell.angle_beta   90.00
_cell.angle_gamma   90.00
#
_symmetry.space_group_name_H-M   'P 1'
#
loop_
_entity.id
_entity.type
_entity.pdbx_description
1 polymer ?
#
loop_
_entity_poly.entity_id
_entity_poly.type
_entity_poly.pdbx_seq_one_letter_code
_entity_poly.pdbx_strand_id
1 'polypeptide(L)'
;MSKQSNVPAGHPDEHRSSDKRFLVVLIAVGMVLLVALAAGAAFAWLFQGSTPGTRLVYSIERSDPYSEAVSGDDLTEPLRRRLRHSFGAGLAVNALDEDQVEVILPTRDAIQIANAKRLLRSAGVLRFLPIANQTKHANLLNLAKASSQTPSTSRDVLDDNGSVVGRWVTVGRDATAKTGDDVTPLTVQLNSLTVRDTQTGEVMQLPSNLLGNDSEVKIARWMNTQNIPSIDVLAVVESEHAVGGEDLAFAAATFDQNGNPAVAINFSNAGAAKMLALTTANTPSGNTQTQLGIVLDDQLLTAPNILQPIRGEARITGNFTRAETDLIVQILKAGQLPAKLNPEPISETQVNAPYNLLDLISP
;
A
#
# COMPACT_ATOMS: atom_id res chain seq x y z
N MET A 1 71.23 30.55 -80.74
CA MET A 1 70.21 31.35 -81.47
C MET A 1 68.94 31.35 -80.64
N SER A 2 68.81 32.33 -79.75
CA SER A 2 67.61 32.54 -78.93
C SER A 2 66.78 33.64 -79.58
N LYS A 3 65.52 33.35 -79.93
CA LYS A 3 64.57 34.36 -80.38
C LYS A 3 63.72 34.82 -79.20
N GLN A 4 63.84 36.10 -78.90
CA GLN A 4 62.90 36.93 -78.14
C GLN A 4 61.63 37.25 -78.96
N SER A 5 60.65 37.81 -78.24
CA SER A 5 59.64 38.79 -78.71
C SER A 5 58.33 38.15 -79.20
N ASN A 6 57.12 38.60 -78.82
CA ASN A 6 56.71 39.93 -78.39
C ASN A 6 55.34 39.91 -77.68
N VAL A 7 55.11 40.89 -76.79
CA VAL A 7 53.79 41.33 -76.28
C VAL A 7 53.56 42.74 -76.80
N PRO A 8 52.32 43.15 -77.15
CA PRO A 8 51.68 44.33 -76.51
C PRO A 8 50.15 44.12 -76.32
N ALA A 9 49.43 44.51 -75.27
CA ALA A 9 49.27 45.77 -74.50
C ALA A 9 48.23 46.77 -75.08
N GLY A 10 47.14 47.00 -74.32
CA GLY A 10 46.19 48.15 -74.39
C GLY A 10 44.75 47.78 -74.81
N HIS A 11 43.64 48.25 -74.23
CA HIS A 11 43.31 49.19 -73.14
C HIS A 11 41.84 48.90 -72.66
N PRO A 12 41.30 49.57 -71.62
CA PRO A 12 40.28 49.06 -70.69
C PRO A 12 38.83 49.45 -71.04
N ASP A 13 37.84 48.74 -70.49
CA ASP A 13 36.52 49.29 -70.19
C ASP A 13 35.87 48.57 -68.99
N GLU A 14 35.74 49.34 -67.91
CA GLU A 14 34.57 49.49 -67.06
C GLU A 14 33.54 48.34 -67.00
N HIS A 15 33.55 47.57 -65.90
CA HIS A 15 32.28 47.26 -65.24
C HIS A 15 32.45 47.11 -63.71
N ARG A 16 31.99 48.18 -63.06
CA ARG A 16 31.70 48.32 -61.64
C ARG A 16 30.61 47.32 -61.22
N SER A 17 30.71 46.83 -59.99
CA SER A 17 29.66 46.20 -59.17
C SER A 17 29.46 44.67 -59.30
N SER A 18 30.35 43.87 -58.72
CA SER A 18 29.96 42.55 -58.21
C SER A 18 30.84 42.00 -57.07
N ASP A 19 31.25 42.85 -56.11
CA ASP A 19 32.16 42.42 -55.04
C ASP A 19 31.60 42.54 -53.61
N LYS A 20 30.30 42.84 -53.48
CA LYS A 20 29.60 42.83 -52.18
C LYS A 20 28.62 41.67 -52.01
N ARG A 21 28.39 40.88 -53.07
CA ARG A 21 27.52 39.68 -53.01
C ARG A 21 28.28 38.40 -52.72
N PHE A 22 29.57 38.31 -53.07
CA PHE A 22 30.39 37.13 -52.79
C PHE A 22 30.90 37.05 -51.34
N LEU A 23 31.18 38.20 -50.70
CA LEU A 23 31.60 38.24 -49.29
C LEU A 23 30.46 37.86 -48.32
N VAL A 24 29.20 38.15 -48.68
CA VAL A 24 28.02 37.79 -47.87
C VAL A 24 27.73 36.28 -47.94
N VAL A 25 28.06 35.61 -49.05
CA VAL A 25 27.86 34.16 -49.20
C VAL A 25 28.89 33.35 -48.41
N LEU A 26 30.13 33.84 -48.25
CA LEU A 26 31.16 33.12 -47.48
C LEU A 26 30.94 33.19 -45.95
N ILE A 27 30.33 34.27 -45.43
CA ILE A 27 29.92 34.36 -44.02
C ILE A 27 28.69 33.47 -43.75
N ALA A 28 27.79 33.32 -44.73
CA ALA A 28 26.62 32.44 -44.62
C ALA A 28 27.00 30.94 -44.61
N VAL A 29 28.00 30.52 -45.40
CA VAL A 29 28.46 29.11 -45.41
C VAL A 29 29.32 28.78 -44.17
N GLY A 30 30.05 29.77 -43.62
CA GLY A 30 30.78 29.61 -42.35
C GLY A 30 29.88 29.51 -41.11
N MET A 31 28.72 30.19 -41.09
CA MET A 31 27.76 30.08 -39.98
C MET A 31 26.91 28.80 -40.01
N VAL A 32 26.68 28.19 -41.17
CA VAL A 32 25.93 26.92 -41.26
C VAL A 32 26.77 25.74 -40.76
N LEU A 33 28.11 25.80 -40.84
CA LEU A 33 29.00 24.77 -40.29
C LEU A 33 29.34 24.94 -38.81
N LEU A 34 29.02 26.10 -38.20
CA LEU A 34 29.12 26.30 -36.74
C LEU A 34 27.79 26.05 -36.00
N VAL A 35 26.68 25.92 -36.71
CA VAL A 35 25.43 25.36 -36.17
C VAL A 35 25.46 23.82 -36.15
N ALA A 36 26.31 23.18 -36.96
CA ALA A 36 26.46 21.72 -36.99
C ALA A 36 27.27 21.14 -35.80
N LEU A 37 28.06 21.95 -35.09
CA LEU A 37 28.76 21.53 -33.86
C LEU A 37 27.95 21.79 -32.57
N ALA A 38 26.97 22.69 -32.61
CA ALA A 38 25.95 22.81 -31.56
C ALA A 38 24.84 21.75 -31.72
N ALA A 39 24.59 21.27 -32.94
CA ALA A 39 23.67 20.18 -33.20
C ALA A 39 24.17 18.81 -32.69
N GLY A 40 25.49 18.62 -32.55
CA GLY A 40 26.07 17.38 -32.00
C GLY A 40 25.83 17.16 -30.51
N ALA A 41 25.59 18.23 -29.74
CA ALA A 41 25.21 18.15 -28.33
C ALA A 41 23.68 18.12 -28.13
N ALA A 42 22.92 18.70 -29.07
CA ALA A 42 21.45 18.69 -29.02
C ALA A 42 20.84 17.38 -29.55
N PHE A 43 21.57 16.58 -30.34
CA PHE A 43 21.07 15.29 -30.82
C PHE A 43 21.17 14.15 -29.79
N ALA A 44 21.90 14.35 -28.68
CA ALA A 44 21.98 13.40 -27.57
C ALA A 44 20.71 13.39 -26.69
N TRP A 45 19.78 14.35 -26.87
CA TRP A 45 18.52 14.42 -26.12
C TRP A 45 17.42 13.47 -26.61
N LEU A 46 17.57 12.84 -27.77
CA LEU A 46 16.54 11.98 -28.38
C LEU A 46 16.61 10.50 -27.96
N PHE A 47 17.60 10.12 -27.17
CA PHE A 47 17.70 8.78 -26.60
C PHE A 47 17.84 8.84 -25.07
N GLN A 48 16.94 9.59 -24.42
CA GLN A 48 16.54 9.22 -23.06
C GLN A 48 15.84 7.86 -23.20
N GLY A 49 16.50 6.78 -22.77
CA GLY A 49 15.92 5.45 -22.78
C GLY A 49 14.72 5.40 -21.84
N SER A 50 13.55 5.84 -22.28
CA SER A 50 12.35 5.82 -21.46
C SER A 50 11.94 4.37 -21.23
N THR A 51 11.91 3.93 -19.97
CA THR A 51 11.34 2.61 -19.68
C THR A 51 9.83 2.67 -19.89
N PRO A 52 9.26 1.73 -20.66
CA PRO A 52 7.80 1.56 -20.73
C PRO A 52 7.24 1.38 -19.31
N GLY A 53 6.33 2.26 -18.89
CA GLY A 53 5.77 2.25 -17.55
C GLY A 53 4.26 2.44 -17.53
N THR A 54 3.71 2.49 -16.32
CA THR A 54 2.30 2.73 -16.04
C THR A 54 2.17 3.89 -15.06
N ARG A 55 1.38 4.90 -15.43
CA ARG A 55 1.03 6.04 -14.60
C ARG A 55 -0.32 5.78 -13.95
N LEU A 56 -0.36 5.88 -12.62
CA LEU A 56 -1.55 5.79 -11.80
C LEU A 56 -1.77 7.15 -11.11
N VAL A 57 -3.00 7.64 -11.15
CA VAL A 57 -3.40 8.85 -10.42
C VAL A 57 -4.45 8.46 -9.38
N TYR A 58 -4.18 8.74 -8.12
CA TYR A 58 -5.07 8.44 -7.00
C TYR A 58 -5.53 9.73 -6.33
N SER A 59 -6.76 9.73 -5.85
CA SER A 59 -7.24 10.73 -4.88
C SER A 59 -7.09 10.22 -3.45
N ILE A 60 -6.90 11.14 -2.52
CA ILE A 60 -6.91 10.90 -1.08
C ILE A 60 -8.36 10.68 -0.62
N GLU A 61 -8.59 9.66 0.20
CA GLU A 61 -9.87 9.38 0.84
C GLU A 61 -10.08 10.34 2.02
N ARG A 62 -10.98 11.32 1.87
CA ARG A 62 -11.37 12.22 2.96
C ARG A 62 -12.56 11.65 3.72
N SER A 63 -12.28 11.03 4.85
CA SER A 63 -13.30 10.39 5.70
C SER A 63 -13.85 11.32 6.80
N ASP A 64 -13.20 12.45 7.11
CA ASP A 64 -13.66 13.40 8.13
C ASP A 64 -13.40 14.87 7.68
N PRO A 65 -14.42 15.77 7.70
CA PRO A 65 -14.21 17.20 7.42
C PRO A 65 -13.35 17.93 8.47
N TYR A 66 -13.01 17.31 9.61
CA TYR A 66 -12.22 17.90 10.69
C TYR A 66 -10.85 17.25 10.90
N SER A 67 -10.46 16.25 10.11
CA SER A 67 -9.11 15.69 10.19
C SER A 67 -8.08 16.72 9.70
N GLU A 68 -6.92 16.77 10.36
CA GLU A 68 -5.76 17.52 9.87
C GLU A 68 -5.56 17.21 8.38
N ALA A 69 -5.50 18.25 7.55
CA ALA A 69 -5.52 18.09 6.11
C ALA A 69 -4.18 17.49 5.64
N VAL A 70 -4.14 16.17 5.49
CA VAL A 70 -3.02 15.46 4.86
C VAL A 70 -3.04 15.78 3.37
N SER A 71 -1.95 16.37 2.88
CA SER A 71 -1.80 16.75 1.47
C SER A 71 -1.22 15.60 0.63
N GLY A 72 -1.30 15.73 -0.69
CA GLY A 72 -0.60 14.85 -1.63
C GLY A 72 0.91 14.78 -1.35
N ASP A 73 1.52 15.90 -0.96
CA ASP A 73 2.95 15.98 -0.65
C ASP A 73 3.32 15.10 0.56
N ASP A 74 2.49 15.10 1.61
CA ASP A 74 2.68 14.30 2.82
C ASP A 74 2.66 12.79 2.55
N LEU A 75 2.03 12.38 1.45
CA LEU A 75 1.93 10.98 1.03
C LEU A 75 3.06 10.54 0.11
N THR A 76 3.79 11.46 -0.54
CA THR A 76 4.78 11.11 -1.57
C THR A 76 5.85 10.14 -1.06
N GLU A 77 6.54 10.50 0.04
CA GLU A 77 7.62 9.68 0.59
C GLU A 77 7.10 8.38 1.26
N PRO A 78 6.02 8.36 2.06
CA PRO A 78 5.42 7.12 2.54
C PRO A 78 5.06 6.12 1.43
N LEU A 79 4.40 6.60 0.37
CA LEU A 79 4.03 5.76 -0.77
C LEU A 79 5.26 5.28 -1.55
N ARG A 80 6.25 6.16 -1.76
CA ARG A 80 7.52 5.82 -2.41
C ARG A 80 8.25 4.73 -1.63
N ARG A 81 8.41 4.90 -0.31
CA ARG A 81 9.06 3.92 0.56
C ARG A 81 8.39 2.56 0.49
N ARG A 82 7.05 2.52 0.41
CA ARG A 82 6.27 1.27 0.30
C ARG A 82 6.50 0.52 -1.01
N LEU A 83 6.58 1.25 -2.12
CA LEU A 83 6.75 0.67 -3.46
C LEU A 83 8.22 0.41 -3.82
N ARG A 84 9.16 1.09 -3.16
CA ARG A 84 10.60 1.04 -3.47
C ARG A 84 11.17 -0.38 -3.45
N HIS A 85 10.71 -1.25 -2.57
CA HIS A 85 11.18 -2.65 -2.54
C HIS A 85 10.81 -3.43 -3.81
N SER A 86 9.63 -3.14 -4.38
CA SER A 86 9.13 -3.84 -5.57
C SER A 86 9.67 -3.26 -6.88
N PHE A 87 9.88 -1.94 -6.95
CA PHE A 87 10.15 -1.24 -8.22
C PHE A 87 11.53 -0.57 -8.31
N GLY A 88 12.24 -0.40 -7.20
CA GLY A 88 13.62 0.12 -7.21
C GLY A 88 13.77 1.47 -7.93
N ALA A 89 14.84 1.58 -8.72
CA ALA A 89 15.12 2.75 -9.54
C ALA A 89 14.13 2.85 -10.72
N GLY A 90 13.51 4.01 -10.91
CA GLY A 90 12.50 4.26 -11.94
C GLY A 90 11.06 4.40 -11.42
N LEU A 91 10.82 4.08 -10.15
CA LEU A 91 9.61 4.48 -9.44
C LEU A 91 9.61 6.00 -9.23
N ALA A 92 8.54 6.68 -9.65
CA ALA A 92 8.28 8.05 -9.25
C ALA A 92 6.96 8.15 -8.49
N VAL A 93 6.95 8.99 -7.45
CA VAL A 93 5.76 9.36 -6.70
C VAL A 93 5.79 10.85 -6.49
N ASN A 94 4.76 11.55 -6.96
CA ASN A 94 4.64 13.00 -6.96
C ASN A 94 3.24 13.40 -6.45
N ALA A 95 3.13 14.53 -5.77
CA ALA A 95 1.84 15.18 -5.61
C ALA A 95 1.45 15.86 -6.93
N LEU A 96 0.19 15.72 -7.34
CA LEU A 96 -0.36 16.53 -8.43
C LEU A 96 -1.02 17.80 -7.89
N ASP A 97 -1.70 17.68 -6.76
CA ASP A 97 -2.35 18.75 -6.01
C ASP A 97 -2.51 18.34 -4.52
N GLU A 98 -3.28 19.11 -3.75
CA GLU A 98 -3.51 18.85 -2.33
C GLU A 98 -4.19 17.51 -2.04
N ASP A 99 -4.95 16.93 -2.99
CA ASP A 99 -5.64 15.67 -2.78
C ASP A 99 -5.40 14.60 -3.83
N GLN A 100 -4.41 14.79 -4.70
CA GLN A 100 -4.05 13.80 -5.69
C GLN A 100 -2.55 13.49 -5.68
N VAL A 101 -2.26 12.20 -5.81
CA VAL A 101 -0.91 11.68 -5.97
C VAL A 101 -0.79 10.93 -7.30
N GLU A 102 0.31 11.18 -7.98
CA GLU A 102 0.74 10.44 -9.16
C GLU A 102 1.80 9.41 -8.77
N VAL A 103 1.62 8.18 -9.26
CA VAL A 103 2.57 7.09 -9.12
C VAL A 103 2.94 6.58 -10.51
N ILE A 104 4.22 6.66 -10.87
CA ILE A 104 4.75 6.14 -12.11
C ILE A 104 5.52 4.86 -11.80
N LEU A 105 4.99 3.73 -12.25
CA LEU A 105 5.58 2.41 -12.09
C LEU A 105 6.45 2.09 -13.33
N PRO A 106 7.69 1.62 -13.16
CA PRO A 106 8.57 1.25 -14.27
C PRO A 106 8.24 -0.14 -14.84
N THR A 107 6.95 -0.44 -15.00
CA THR A 107 6.46 -1.73 -15.50
C THR A 107 5.16 -1.56 -16.27
N ARG A 108 4.90 -2.46 -17.23
CA ARG A 108 3.59 -2.67 -17.88
C ARG A 108 3.00 -4.04 -17.54
N ASP A 109 3.67 -4.80 -16.68
CA ASP A 109 3.21 -6.11 -16.27
C ASP A 109 1.98 -5.99 -15.37
N ALA A 110 0.87 -6.55 -15.81
CA ALA A 110 -0.42 -6.43 -15.12
C ALA A 110 -0.40 -7.00 -13.70
N ILE A 111 0.39 -8.06 -13.45
CA ILE A 111 0.51 -8.68 -12.13
C ILE A 111 1.27 -7.76 -11.19
N GLN A 112 2.40 -7.20 -11.63
CA GLN A 112 3.15 -6.22 -10.84
C GLN A 112 2.33 -4.96 -10.57
N ILE A 113 1.57 -4.46 -11.55
CA ILE A 113 0.66 -3.31 -11.37
C ILE A 113 -0.41 -3.66 -10.33
N ALA A 114 -1.05 -4.83 -10.43
CA ALA A 114 -2.03 -5.27 -9.44
C ALA A 114 -1.41 -5.36 -8.02
N ASN A 115 -0.17 -5.82 -7.89
CA ASN A 115 0.55 -5.86 -6.62
C ASN A 115 0.83 -4.44 -6.07
N ALA A 116 1.23 -3.51 -6.93
CA ALA A 116 1.42 -2.11 -6.56
C ALA A 116 0.12 -1.48 -6.05
N LYS A 117 -1.00 -1.71 -6.75
CA LYS A 117 -2.32 -1.22 -6.33
C LYS A 117 -2.71 -1.75 -4.95
N ARG A 118 -2.44 -3.02 -4.66
CA ARG A 118 -2.66 -3.60 -3.31
C ARG A 118 -1.86 -2.90 -2.23
N LEU A 119 -0.59 -2.59 -2.49
CA LEU A 119 0.27 -1.82 -1.57
C LEU A 119 -0.22 -0.37 -1.36
N LEU A 120 -0.68 0.28 -2.43
CA LEU A 120 -1.18 1.65 -2.42
C LEU A 120 -2.50 1.82 -1.65
N ARG A 121 -3.40 0.83 -1.77
CA ARG A 121 -4.71 0.83 -1.10
C ARG A 121 -4.64 0.64 0.41
N SER A 122 -3.59 -0.03 0.89
CA SER A 122 -3.42 -0.29 2.32
C SER A 122 -3.12 1.02 3.05
N ALA A 123 -3.69 1.27 4.23
CA ALA A 123 -3.18 2.32 5.10
C ALA A 123 -1.94 1.84 5.85
N GLY A 124 -1.84 0.53 6.13
CA GLY A 124 -0.77 -0.06 6.92
C GLY A 124 -0.99 0.09 8.42
N VAL A 125 -2.24 0.25 8.85
CA VAL A 125 -2.58 0.31 10.28
C VAL A 125 -2.63 -1.09 10.85
N LEU A 126 -1.55 -1.51 11.49
CA LEU A 126 -1.50 -2.74 12.27
C LEU A 126 -2.03 -2.48 13.69
N ARG A 127 -2.86 -3.39 14.21
CA ARG A 127 -3.31 -3.40 15.61
C ARG A 127 -3.30 -4.81 16.16
N PHE A 128 -2.92 -4.94 17.43
CA PHE A 128 -3.13 -6.14 18.22
C PHE A 128 -4.31 -5.89 19.16
N LEU A 129 -5.42 -6.60 18.95
CA LEU A 129 -6.65 -6.36 19.69
C LEU A 129 -7.18 -7.66 20.29
N PRO A 130 -7.43 -7.75 21.60
CA PRO A 130 -8.13 -8.89 22.18
C PRO A 130 -9.52 -9.05 21.53
N ILE A 131 -9.90 -10.27 21.17
CA ILE A 131 -11.24 -10.52 20.62
C ILE A 131 -12.24 -10.67 21.77
N ALA A 132 -13.36 -9.96 21.67
CA ALA A 132 -14.39 -9.94 22.69
C ALA A 132 -15.04 -11.33 22.82
N ASN A 133 -15.29 -11.74 24.07
CA ASN A 133 -15.91 -13.02 24.39
C ASN A 133 -16.94 -12.84 25.51
N GLN A 134 -17.90 -13.77 25.59
CA GLN A 134 -19.04 -13.63 26.50
C GLN A 134 -18.64 -13.63 27.98
N THR A 135 -17.56 -14.31 28.34
CA THR A 135 -17.19 -14.47 29.74
C THR A 135 -16.51 -13.23 30.31
N LYS A 136 -15.56 -12.64 29.56
CA LYS A 136 -14.77 -11.50 30.02
C LYS A 136 -15.36 -10.15 29.59
N HIS A 137 -16.08 -10.10 28.48
CA HIS A 137 -16.46 -8.85 27.80
C HIS A 137 -17.98 -8.68 27.65
N ALA A 138 -18.77 -9.20 28.60
CA ALA A 138 -20.23 -9.17 28.56
C ALA A 138 -20.80 -7.75 28.39
N ASN A 139 -20.24 -6.75 29.08
CA ASN A 139 -20.71 -5.36 28.98
C ASN A 139 -20.52 -4.79 27.58
N LEU A 140 -19.33 -4.98 26.99
CA LEU A 140 -19.04 -4.55 25.61
C LEU A 140 -19.99 -5.24 24.61
N LEU A 141 -20.24 -6.53 24.79
CA LEU A 141 -21.18 -7.27 23.94
C LEU A 141 -22.62 -6.77 24.06
N ASN A 142 -23.03 -6.33 25.25
CA ASN A 142 -24.35 -5.74 25.46
C ASN A 142 -24.47 -4.38 24.76
N LEU A 143 -23.44 -3.53 24.84
CA LEU A 143 -23.39 -2.25 24.11
C LEU A 143 -23.48 -2.47 22.59
N ALA A 144 -22.72 -3.43 22.08
CA ALA A 144 -22.73 -3.82 20.67
C ALA A 144 -24.12 -4.31 20.22
N LYS A 145 -24.80 -5.13 21.04
CA LYS A 145 -26.16 -5.63 20.75
C LYS A 145 -27.24 -4.56 20.89
N ALA A 146 -27.12 -3.65 21.86
CA ALA A 146 -28.05 -2.53 22.01
C ALA A 146 -28.04 -1.63 20.77
N SER A 147 -26.85 -1.43 20.19
CA SER A 147 -26.66 -0.71 18.92
C SER A 147 -27.31 -1.43 17.72
N SER A 148 -27.70 -2.70 17.83
CA SER A 148 -28.40 -3.44 16.77
C SER A 148 -29.88 -3.07 16.63
N GLN A 149 -30.45 -2.28 17.56
CA GLN A 149 -31.80 -1.72 17.38
C GLN A 149 -31.83 -0.62 16.32
N THR A 150 -30.69 0.01 16.02
CA THR A 150 -30.48 0.90 14.89
C THR A 150 -29.12 0.56 14.29
N PRO A 151 -29.04 -0.54 13.50
CA PRO A 151 -27.78 -1.05 12.98
C PRO A 151 -26.98 0.05 12.31
N SER A 152 -25.70 0.12 12.66
CA SER A 152 -24.77 1.10 12.14
C SER A 152 -23.54 0.37 11.60
N THR A 153 -23.07 0.81 10.44
CA THR A 153 -21.81 0.34 9.86
C THR A 153 -20.59 0.98 10.54
N SER A 154 -20.80 1.85 11.53
CA SER A 154 -19.72 2.33 12.40
C SER A 154 -18.91 1.15 12.91
N ARG A 155 -17.59 1.25 12.79
CA ARG A 155 -16.68 0.22 13.31
C ARG A 155 -16.53 0.34 14.82
N ASP A 156 -16.72 1.52 15.39
CA ASP A 156 -16.44 1.76 16.81
C ASP A 156 -17.69 1.58 17.67
N VAL A 157 -17.51 0.89 18.78
CA VAL A 157 -18.50 0.75 19.86
C VAL A 157 -18.08 1.68 20.98
N LEU A 158 -18.96 2.62 21.30
CA LEU A 158 -18.75 3.63 22.32
C LEU A 158 -19.40 3.20 23.64
N ASP A 159 -18.82 3.61 24.76
CA ASP A 159 -19.48 3.56 26.06
C ASP A 159 -20.40 4.77 26.29
N ASP A 160 -21.05 4.82 27.45
CA ASP A 160 -21.96 5.91 27.82
C ASP A 160 -21.27 7.28 27.90
N ASN A 161 -19.93 7.33 27.99
CA ASN A 161 -19.13 8.55 28.02
C ASN A 161 -18.64 8.95 26.61
N GLY A 162 -18.99 8.19 25.57
CA GLY A 162 -18.52 8.41 24.19
C GLY A 162 -17.10 7.91 23.93
N SER A 163 -16.50 7.14 24.86
CA SER A 163 -15.16 6.56 24.66
C SER A 163 -15.24 5.27 23.86
N VAL A 164 -14.31 5.07 22.93
CA VAL A 164 -14.22 3.82 22.15
C VAL A 164 -13.76 2.68 23.04
N VAL A 165 -14.65 1.70 23.26
CA VAL A 165 -14.38 0.51 24.10
C VAL A 165 -14.31 -0.78 23.29
N GLY A 166 -14.77 -0.76 22.04
CA GLY A 166 -14.63 -1.87 21.13
C GLY A 166 -14.61 -1.43 19.68
N ARG A 167 -14.13 -2.33 18.81
CA ARG A 167 -14.07 -2.11 17.37
C ARG A 167 -14.46 -3.37 16.63
N TRP A 168 -15.29 -3.22 15.62
CA TRP A 168 -15.65 -4.25 14.67
C TRP A 168 -14.57 -4.39 13.60
N VAL A 169 -14.00 -5.58 13.51
CA VAL A 169 -12.93 -5.92 12.57
C VAL A 169 -13.42 -7.00 11.62
N THR A 170 -13.19 -6.79 10.33
CA THR A 170 -13.71 -7.64 9.27
C THR A 170 -12.89 -8.92 9.20
N VAL A 171 -13.56 -10.07 9.22
CA VAL A 171 -12.88 -11.37 9.17
C VAL A 171 -12.30 -11.59 7.77
N GLY A 172 -11.00 -11.89 7.70
CA GLY A 172 -10.31 -12.19 6.46
C GLY A 172 -10.80 -13.47 5.77
N ARG A 173 -10.42 -13.61 4.50
CA ARG A 173 -10.69 -14.80 3.67
C ARG A 173 -9.38 -15.45 3.26
N ASP A 174 -9.31 -16.77 3.33
CA ASP A 174 -8.17 -17.56 2.87
C ASP A 174 -8.30 -17.81 1.37
N ALA A 175 -7.70 -16.93 0.57
CA ALA A 175 -7.73 -16.99 -0.89
C ALA A 175 -7.04 -18.23 -1.48
N THR A 176 -6.24 -18.95 -0.68
CA THR A 176 -5.47 -20.12 -1.13
C THR A 176 -6.25 -21.42 -1.00
N ALA A 177 -7.11 -21.50 0.01
CA ALA A 177 -7.94 -22.66 0.27
C ALA A 177 -9.22 -22.63 -0.58
N LYS A 178 -9.09 -22.61 -1.91
CA LYS A 178 -10.28 -22.81 -2.76
C LYS A 178 -10.80 -24.23 -2.57
N THR A 179 -11.99 -24.33 -1.97
CA THR A 179 -12.71 -25.60 -1.90
C THR A 179 -13.29 -25.97 -3.27
N GLY A 180 -13.64 -27.25 -3.45
CA GLY A 180 -14.23 -27.74 -4.72
C GLY A 180 -15.50 -27.01 -5.17
N ASP A 181 -16.13 -26.24 -4.26
CA ASP A 181 -17.36 -25.47 -4.50
C ASP A 181 -17.09 -23.96 -4.74
N ASP A 182 -15.83 -23.54 -4.99
CA ASP A 182 -15.39 -22.13 -5.11
C ASP A 182 -15.68 -21.26 -3.87
N VAL A 183 -15.90 -21.91 -2.72
CA VAL A 183 -16.02 -21.22 -1.43
C VAL A 183 -14.62 -20.91 -0.91
N THR A 184 -14.39 -19.63 -0.62
CA THR A 184 -13.17 -19.13 0.04
C THR A 184 -13.39 -19.12 1.56
N PRO A 185 -12.67 -19.96 2.33
CA PRO A 185 -12.82 -20.07 3.77
C PRO A 185 -12.48 -18.77 4.50
N LEU A 186 -12.94 -18.65 5.74
CA LEU A 186 -12.54 -17.58 6.65
C LEU A 186 -11.15 -17.84 7.22
N THR A 187 -10.41 -16.79 7.57
CA THR A 187 -9.06 -16.91 8.17
C THR A 187 -9.10 -17.23 9.67
N VAL A 188 -10.26 -17.07 10.32
CA VAL A 188 -10.44 -17.22 11.76
C VAL A 188 -11.66 -18.07 12.08
N GLN A 189 -11.52 -18.93 13.09
CA GLN A 189 -12.63 -19.68 13.68
C GLN A 189 -13.54 -18.78 14.49
N LEU A 190 -14.84 -18.84 14.21
CA LEU A 190 -15.84 -17.97 14.82
C LEU A 190 -16.64 -18.65 15.92
N ASN A 191 -16.12 -19.75 16.45
CA ASN A 191 -16.78 -20.54 17.48
C ASN A 191 -17.02 -19.68 18.73
N SER A 192 -18.29 -19.37 19.00
CA SER A 192 -18.74 -18.53 20.14
C SER A 192 -18.39 -17.04 20.07
N LEU A 193 -17.90 -16.55 18.93
CA LEU A 193 -17.67 -15.13 18.72
C LEU A 193 -18.98 -14.40 18.36
N THR A 194 -19.10 -13.15 18.79
CA THR A 194 -20.18 -12.29 18.33
C THR A 194 -19.80 -11.74 16.96
N VAL A 195 -20.66 -11.96 15.99
CA VAL A 195 -20.46 -11.55 14.60
C VAL A 195 -21.55 -10.59 14.17
N ARG A 196 -21.26 -9.74 13.18
CA ARG A 196 -22.26 -8.92 12.50
C ARG A 196 -22.04 -8.92 11.00
N ASP A 197 -23.09 -8.61 10.25
CA ASP A 197 -22.98 -8.35 8.82
C ASP A 197 -22.28 -7.00 8.62
N THR A 198 -21.20 -6.98 7.83
CA THR A 198 -20.46 -5.76 7.50
C THR A 198 -21.28 -4.69 6.77
N GLN A 199 -22.27 -5.10 5.98
CA GLN A 199 -23.04 -4.21 5.12
C GLN A 199 -24.18 -3.54 5.88
N THR A 200 -24.85 -4.28 6.76
CA THR A 200 -25.99 -3.76 7.54
C THR A 200 -25.59 -3.31 8.93
N GLY A 201 -24.50 -3.83 9.49
CA GLY A 201 -24.11 -3.63 10.88
C GLY A 201 -24.92 -4.48 11.89
N GLU A 202 -25.82 -5.34 11.42
CA GLU A 202 -26.68 -6.16 12.27
C GLU A 202 -25.89 -7.30 12.92
N VAL A 203 -25.96 -7.39 14.26
CA VAL A 203 -25.37 -8.51 15.01
C VAL A 203 -26.18 -9.78 14.75
N MET A 204 -25.50 -10.84 14.32
CA MET A 204 -26.13 -12.08 13.89
C MET A 204 -25.84 -13.23 14.85
N GLN A 205 -26.77 -14.19 14.89
CA GLN A 205 -26.56 -15.47 15.55
C GLN A 205 -26.22 -16.51 14.49
N LEU A 206 -25.00 -17.07 14.56
CA LEU A 206 -24.59 -18.14 13.66
C LEU A 206 -25.38 -19.41 13.97
N PRO A 207 -25.98 -20.09 12.96
CA PRO A 207 -26.61 -21.39 13.15
C PRO A 207 -25.64 -22.40 13.79
N SER A 208 -26.10 -23.10 14.83
CA SER A 208 -25.26 -24.00 15.64
C SER A 208 -24.63 -25.15 14.84
N ASN A 209 -25.27 -25.58 13.75
CA ASN A 209 -24.77 -26.62 12.85
C ASN A 209 -23.56 -26.17 12.00
N LEU A 210 -23.28 -24.86 11.91
CA LEU A 210 -22.11 -24.33 11.22
C LEU A 210 -20.86 -24.30 12.09
N LEU A 211 -21.02 -24.42 13.41
CA LEU A 211 -19.92 -24.33 14.38
C LEU A 211 -19.18 -25.66 14.52
N GLY A 212 -18.00 -25.62 15.15
CA GLY A 212 -17.14 -26.78 15.38
C GLY A 212 -16.15 -27.01 14.24
N ASN A 213 -15.95 -28.27 13.84
CA ASN A 213 -14.97 -28.62 12.81
C ASN A 213 -15.33 -27.99 11.46
N ASP A 214 -14.32 -27.46 10.77
CA ASP A 214 -14.43 -26.80 9.45
C ASP A 214 -15.42 -25.63 9.41
N SER A 215 -15.63 -24.97 10.55
CA SER A 215 -16.56 -23.85 10.71
C SER A 215 -16.28 -22.72 9.71
N GLU A 216 -15.02 -22.48 9.40
CA GLU A 216 -14.51 -21.47 8.49
C GLU A 216 -15.09 -21.65 7.08
N VAL A 217 -15.17 -22.91 6.62
CA VAL A 217 -15.75 -23.28 5.32
C VAL A 217 -17.27 -23.27 5.37
N LYS A 218 -17.86 -23.84 6.43
CA LYS A 218 -19.32 -23.94 6.60
C LYS A 218 -19.97 -22.57 6.67
N ILE A 219 -19.41 -21.66 7.48
CA ILE A 219 -19.88 -20.29 7.62
C ILE A 219 -19.68 -19.54 6.30
N ALA A 220 -18.53 -19.66 5.65
CA ALA A 220 -18.29 -19.04 4.34
C ALA A 220 -19.34 -19.46 3.30
N ARG A 221 -19.71 -20.75 3.26
CA ARG A 221 -20.77 -21.25 2.38
C ARG A 221 -22.13 -20.68 2.76
N TRP A 222 -22.47 -20.68 4.05
CA TRP A 222 -23.72 -20.11 4.54
C TRP A 222 -23.84 -18.62 4.19
N MET A 223 -22.78 -17.83 4.39
CA MET A 223 -22.75 -16.42 4.00
C MET A 223 -23.10 -16.22 2.52
N ASN A 224 -22.56 -17.05 1.62
CA ASN A 224 -22.91 -16.98 0.20
C ASN A 224 -24.41 -17.25 -0.03
N THR A 225 -25.00 -18.22 0.67
CA THR A 225 -26.46 -18.50 0.55
C THR A 225 -27.33 -17.37 1.06
N GLN A 226 -26.83 -16.59 2.03
CA GLN A 226 -27.54 -15.45 2.61
C GLN A 226 -27.18 -14.12 1.91
N ASN A 227 -26.34 -14.15 0.88
CA ASN A 227 -25.82 -12.97 0.21
C ASN A 227 -25.09 -11.99 1.16
N ILE A 228 -24.39 -12.53 2.17
CA ILE A 228 -23.58 -11.76 3.11
C ILE A 228 -22.13 -11.70 2.56
N PRO A 229 -21.63 -10.53 2.12
CA PRO A 229 -20.32 -10.44 1.50
C PRO A 229 -19.19 -10.69 2.51
N SER A 230 -19.32 -10.12 3.70
CA SER A 230 -18.35 -10.19 4.78
C SER A 230 -19.01 -10.06 6.15
N ILE A 231 -18.30 -10.52 7.16
CA ILE A 231 -18.70 -10.40 8.57
C ILE A 231 -17.61 -9.74 9.38
N ASP A 232 -18.02 -8.99 10.40
CA ASP A 232 -17.12 -8.48 11.42
C ASP A 232 -17.20 -9.33 12.69
N VAL A 233 -16.09 -9.38 13.43
CA VAL A 233 -16.07 -9.78 14.84
C VAL A 233 -15.75 -8.59 15.72
N LEU A 234 -16.20 -8.64 16.97
CA LEU A 234 -15.95 -7.57 17.92
C LEU A 234 -14.60 -7.77 18.61
N ALA A 235 -13.73 -6.77 18.48
CA ALA A 235 -12.48 -6.64 19.21
C ALA A 235 -12.62 -5.62 20.35
N VAL A 236 -11.85 -5.83 21.41
CA VAL A 236 -11.72 -4.93 22.56
C VAL A 236 -10.70 -3.85 22.24
N VAL A 237 -11.03 -2.60 22.55
CA VAL A 237 -10.11 -1.47 22.43
C VAL A 237 -9.60 -1.13 23.83
N GLU A 238 -8.33 -1.45 24.10
CA GLU A 238 -7.66 -1.11 25.36
C GLU A 238 -6.71 0.07 25.13
N SER A 239 -7.23 1.30 25.21
CA SER A 239 -6.49 2.52 24.86
C SER A 239 -5.18 2.70 25.63
N GLU A 240 -5.12 2.25 26.89
CA GLU A 240 -3.91 2.36 27.73
C GLU A 240 -2.76 1.45 27.28
N HIS A 241 -3.09 0.32 26.64
CA HIS A 241 -2.12 -0.70 26.23
C HIS A 241 -2.22 -1.00 24.72
N ALA A 242 -2.63 -0.02 23.93
CA ALA A 242 -2.76 -0.16 22.49
C ALA A 242 -1.38 -0.48 21.87
N VAL A 243 -1.32 -1.61 21.16
CA VAL A 243 -0.12 -2.05 20.43
C VAL A 243 -0.40 -1.97 18.93
N GLY A 244 0.44 -1.20 18.23
CA GLY A 244 0.29 -0.91 16.81
C GLY A 244 1.53 -1.16 15.97
N GLY A 245 1.50 -0.68 14.73
CA GLY A 245 2.63 -0.77 13.79
C GLY A 245 3.84 0.07 14.22
N GLU A 246 3.59 1.19 14.90
CA GLU A 246 4.59 2.10 15.47
C GLU A 246 5.40 1.46 16.61
N ASP A 247 4.86 0.42 17.24
CA ASP A 247 5.50 -0.30 18.32
C ASP A 247 6.50 -1.36 17.83
N LEU A 248 6.58 -1.59 16.52
CA LEU A 248 7.45 -2.58 15.91
C LEU A 248 8.87 -2.03 15.71
N ALA A 249 9.88 -2.84 16.04
CA ALA A 249 11.27 -2.61 15.65
C ALA A 249 11.61 -3.28 14.31
N PHE A 250 10.99 -4.42 14.03
CA PHE A 250 11.30 -5.22 12.84
C PHE A 250 10.13 -6.13 12.44
N ALA A 251 9.99 -6.35 11.13
CA ALA A 251 9.11 -7.36 10.56
C ALA A 251 9.80 -8.09 9.40
N ALA A 252 9.62 -9.40 9.27
CA ALA A 252 10.17 -10.18 8.15
C ALA A 252 9.34 -11.42 7.82
N ALA A 253 9.42 -11.85 6.56
CA ALA A 253 8.86 -13.13 6.14
C ALA A 253 9.69 -14.26 6.73
N THR A 254 9.01 -15.31 7.20
CA THR A 254 9.60 -16.50 7.81
C THR A 254 8.71 -17.72 7.55
N PHE A 255 9.01 -18.84 8.19
CA PHE A 255 8.15 -20.02 8.24
C PHE A 255 7.74 -20.32 9.68
N ASP A 256 6.54 -20.87 9.84
CA ASP A 256 6.10 -21.42 11.11
C ASP A 256 6.75 -22.80 11.39
N GLN A 257 6.41 -23.39 12.53
CA GLN A 257 6.93 -24.70 12.93
C GLN A 257 6.50 -25.86 12.00
N ASN A 258 5.47 -25.65 11.18
CA ASN A 258 4.95 -26.62 10.24
C ASN A 258 5.48 -26.37 8.81
N GLY A 259 6.32 -25.34 8.61
CA GLY A 259 6.87 -24.97 7.32
C GLY A 259 5.96 -24.07 6.47
N ASN A 260 4.86 -23.53 7.03
CA ASN A 260 3.97 -22.61 6.32
C ASN A 260 4.52 -21.17 6.37
N PRO A 261 4.30 -20.35 5.32
CA PRO A 261 4.67 -18.94 5.34
C PRO A 261 4.08 -18.20 6.54
N ALA A 262 4.91 -17.39 7.20
CA ALA A 262 4.54 -16.60 8.37
C ALA A 262 5.27 -15.25 8.38
N VAL A 263 4.85 -14.34 9.25
CA VAL A 263 5.52 -13.05 9.47
C VAL A 263 6.10 -13.02 10.89
N ALA A 264 7.42 -12.90 11.02
CA ALA A 264 8.09 -12.63 12.28
C ALA A 264 8.04 -11.14 12.60
N ILE A 265 7.79 -10.81 13.86
CA ILE A 265 7.70 -9.44 14.38
C ILE A 265 8.58 -9.34 15.63
N ASN A 266 9.41 -8.31 15.69
CA ASN A 266 10.07 -7.89 16.90
C ASN A 266 9.55 -6.51 17.30
N PHE A 267 9.14 -6.37 18.55
CA PHE A 267 8.71 -5.10 19.11
C PHE A 267 9.93 -4.25 19.52
N SER A 268 9.74 -2.93 19.51
CA SER A 268 10.64 -2.00 20.20
C SER A 268 10.57 -2.23 21.71
N ASN A 269 11.50 -1.68 22.49
CA ASN A 269 11.45 -1.80 23.96
C ASN A 269 10.13 -1.27 24.56
N ALA A 270 9.63 -0.15 24.03
CA ALA A 270 8.35 0.42 24.46
C ALA A 270 7.17 -0.47 24.02
N GLY A 271 7.18 -0.94 22.77
CA GLY A 271 6.17 -1.85 22.23
C GLY A 271 6.09 -3.17 22.99
N ALA A 272 7.24 -3.74 23.35
CA ALA A 272 7.36 -4.94 24.16
C ALA A 272 6.70 -4.78 25.54
N ALA A 273 6.88 -3.63 26.20
CA ALA A 273 6.25 -3.33 27.48
C ALA A 273 4.72 -3.22 27.36
N LYS A 274 4.22 -2.54 26.32
CA LYS A 274 2.78 -2.46 26.03
C LYS A 274 2.18 -3.83 25.72
N MET A 275 2.84 -4.62 24.87
CA MET A 275 2.42 -5.98 24.51
C MET A 275 2.37 -6.91 25.72
N LEU A 276 3.36 -6.79 26.62
CA LEU A 276 3.37 -7.52 27.89
C LEU A 276 2.17 -7.14 28.76
N ALA A 277 1.87 -5.84 28.89
CA ALA A 277 0.72 -5.37 29.67
C ALA A 277 -0.61 -5.87 29.06
N LEU A 278 -0.79 -5.69 27.74
CA LEU A 278 -1.98 -6.13 27.01
C LEU A 278 -2.25 -7.63 27.16
N THR A 279 -1.21 -8.46 26.97
CA THR A 279 -1.36 -9.93 27.10
C THR A 279 -1.51 -10.38 28.55
N THR A 280 -0.89 -9.69 29.51
CA THR A 280 -1.07 -9.98 30.94
C THR A 280 -2.51 -9.72 31.37
N ALA A 281 -3.08 -8.59 30.95
CA ALA A 281 -4.48 -8.27 31.21
C ALA A 281 -5.46 -9.28 30.58
N ASN A 282 -5.05 -9.96 29.50
CA ASN A 282 -5.86 -10.90 28.71
C ASN A 282 -5.44 -12.37 28.81
N THR A 283 -4.62 -12.71 29.80
CA THR A 283 -4.17 -14.10 30.04
C THR A 283 -5.36 -14.99 30.42
N PRO A 284 -5.36 -16.29 30.04
CA PRO A 284 -6.43 -17.20 30.39
C PRO A 284 -6.66 -17.27 31.91
N SER A 285 -7.93 -17.32 32.30
CA SER A 285 -8.33 -17.50 33.71
C SER A 285 -9.37 -18.63 33.76
N GLY A 286 -9.02 -19.73 34.42
CA GLY A 286 -9.82 -20.96 34.40
C GLY A 286 -9.99 -21.50 32.98
N ASN A 287 -11.24 -21.75 32.56
CA ASN A 287 -11.56 -22.23 31.21
C ASN A 287 -11.75 -21.09 30.19
N THR A 288 -11.56 -19.83 30.58
CA THR A 288 -11.75 -18.68 29.70
C THR A 288 -10.46 -18.35 28.99
N GLN A 289 -10.48 -18.48 27.67
CA GLN A 289 -9.40 -18.07 26.78
C GLN A 289 -9.77 -16.76 26.08
N THR A 290 -8.78 -15.91 25.85
CA THR A 290 -8.93 -14.70 25.02
C THR A 290 -8.06 -14.87 23.80
N GLN A 291 -8.62 -14.61 22.62
CA GLN A 291 -7.87 -14.58 21.37
C GLN A 291 -7.26 -13.20 21.18
N LEU A 292 -6.03 -13.15 20.66
CA LEU A 292 -5.37 -11.91 20.26
C LEU A 292 -5.50 -11.75 18.75
N GLY A 293 -6.40 -10.87 18.33
CA GLY A 293 -6.57 -10.52 16.92
C GLY A 293 -5.40 -9.71 16.41
N ILE A 294 -4.84 -10.13 15.27
CA ILE A 294 -3.84 -9.39 14.52
C ILE A 294 -4.56 -8.76 13.33
N VAL A 295 -4.72 -7.45 13.37
CA VAL A 295 -5.60 -6.70 12.48
C VAL A 295 -4.77 -5.75 11.62
N LEU A 296 -4.92 -5.82 10.31
CA LEU A 296 -4.29 -4.91 9.36
C LEU A 296 -5.38 -4.19 8.55
N ASP A 297 -5.42 -2.87 8.62
CA ASP A 297 -6.43 -2.05 7.93
C ASP A 297 -7.87 -2.53 8.17
N ASP A 298 -8.17 -2.80 9.44
CA ASP A 298 -9.46 -3.31 9.93
C ASP A 298 -9.83 -4.72 9.43
N GLN A 299 -8.92 -5.42 8.73
CA GLN A 299 -9.04 -6.84 8.40
C GLN A 299 -8.36 -7.69 9.48
N LEU A 300 -9.12 -8.58 10.11
CA LEU A 300 -8.61 -9.57 11.03
C LEU A 300 -7.90 -10.68 10.25
N LEU A 301 -6.57 -10.69 10.31
CA LEU A 301 -5.75 -11.67 9.63
C LEU A 301 -5.81 -13.01 10.37
N THR A 302 -5.54 -12.98 11.67
CA THR A 302 -5.47 -14.17 12.53
C THR A 302 -5.90 -13.82 13.95
N ALA A 303 -6.35 -14.80 14.73
CA ALA A 303 -6.74 -14.60 16.13
C ALA A 303 -6.34 -15.78 17.02
N PRO A 304 -5.03 -16.04 17.22
CA PRO A 304 -4.58 -17.11 18.10
C PRO A 304 -4.96 -16.87 19.57
N ASN A 305 -5.12 -17.95 20.34
CA ASN A 305 -5.31 -17.86 21.78
C ASN A 305 -4.07 -17.29 22.47
N ILE A 306 -4.28 -16.38 23.42
CA ILE A 306 -3.24 -15.93 24.34
C ILE A 306 -2.96 -17.08 25.30
N LEU A 307 -1.75 -17.65 25.25
CA LEU A 307 -1.35 -18.74 26.14
C LEU A 307 -0.55 -18.23 27.35
N GLN A 308 0.28 -17.21 27.11
CA GLN A 308 1.18 -16.63 28.10
C GLN A 308 1.49 -15.18 27.72
N PRO A 309 1.95 -14.35 28.68
CA PRO A 309 2.36 -12.99 28.38
C PRO A 309 3.50 -12.92 27.35
N ILE A 310 3.41 -11.99 26.41
CA ILE A 310 4.35 -11.83 25.29
C ILE A 310 5.27 -10.64 25.58
N ARG A 311 6.59 -10.82 25.46
CA ARG A 311 7.59 -9.85 25.93
C ARG A 311 8.42 -9.15 24.86
N GLY A 312 8.35 -9.53 23.58
CA GLY A 312 9.19 -8.87 22.58
C GLY A 312 9.15 -9.43 21.17
N GLU A 313 8.82 -10.71 21.01
CA GLU A 313 8.69 -11.33 19.70
C GLU A 313 7.29 -11.90 19.52
N ALA A 314 6.77 -11.78 18.31
CA ALA A 314 5.52 -12.38 17.89
C ALA A 314 5.67 -12.97 16.48
N ARG A 315 4.78 -13.91 16.15
CA ARG A 315 4.70 -14.47 14.81
C ARG A 315 3.25 -14.48 14.35
N ILE A 316 2.99 -13.86 13.20
CA ILE A 316 1.70 -13.94 12.52
C ILE A 316 1.70 -15.23 11.70
N THR A 317 0.92 -16.21 12.14
CA THR A 317 0.78 -17.53 11.50
C THR A 317 -0.63 -17.73 10.98
N GLY A 318 -0.77 -18.36 9.82
CA GLY A 318 -2.04 -18.68 9.19
C GLY A 318 -1.79 -19.38 7.86
N ASN A 319 -2.84 -19.55 7.06
CA ASN A 319 -2.73 -20.10 5.71
C ASN A 319 -2.33 -19.00 4.72
N PHE A 320 -1.11 -18.50 4.83
CA PHE A 320 -0.60 -17.47 3.94
C PHE A 320 0.19 -18.06 2.78
N THR A 321 0.09 -17.44 1.61
CA THR A 321 1.10 -17.57 0.56
C THR A 321 2.36 -16.76 0.90
N ARG A 322 3.48 -17.11 0.27
CA ARG A 322 4.69 -16.25 0.29
C ARG A 322 4.40 -14.83 -0.18
N ALA A 323 3.60 -14.68 -1.23
CA ALA A 323 3.25 -13.38 -1.79
C ALA A 323 2.43 -12.52 -0.78
N GLU A 324 1.55 -13.13 0.01
CA GLU A 324 0.81 -12.44 1.07
C GLU A 324 1.72 -12.06 2.23
N THR A 325 2.61 -12.95 2.68
CA THR A 325 3.57 -12.58 3.73
C THR A 325 4.51 -11.46 3.29
N ASP A 326 4.96 -11.49 2.03
CA ASP A 326 5.82 -10.44 1.47
C ASP A 326 5.08 -9.11 1.36
N LEU A 327 3.79 -9.13 1.02
CA LEU A 327 2.93 -7.94 1.00
C LEU A 327 2.78 -7.36 2.40
N ILE A 328 2.43 -8.18 3.39
CA ILE A 328 2.27 -7.76 4.79
C ILE A 328 3.58 -7.16 5.30
N VAL A 329 4.71 -7.83 5.10
CA VAL A 329 6.03 -7.35 5.54
C VAL A 329 6.39 -6.01 4.90
N GLN A 330 6.11 -5.84 3.60
CA GLN A 330 6.33 -4.55 2.92
C GLN A 330 5.48 -3.44 3.51
N ILE A 331 4.20 -3.70 3.79
CA ILE A 331 3.29 -2.73 4.42
C ILE A 331 3.81 -2.35 5.81
N LEU A 332 4.16 -3.34 6.65
CA LEU A 332 4.63 -3.10 8.01
C LEU A 332 5.96 -2.34 8.05
N LYS A 333 6.91 -2.67 7.17
CA LYS A 333 8.20 -1.96 7.08
C LYS A 333 8.05 -0.53 6.57
N ALA A 334 7.10 -0.29 5.66
CA ALA A 334 6.84 1.04 5.14
C ALA A 334 6.21 1.97 6.19
N GLY A 335 5.54 1.36 7.17
CA GLY A 335 4.76 2.05 8.19
C GLY A 335 3.38 2.47 7.69
N GLN A 336 2.63 3.06 8.59
CA GLN A 336 1.30 3.60 8.33
C GLN A 336 1.38 4.83 7.39
N LEU A 337 0.42 4.92 6.47
CA LEU A 337 0.18 6.13 5.68
C LEU A 337 -0.57 7.16 6.53
N PRO A 338 -0.24 8.46 6.40
CA PRO A 338 -0.97 9.52 7.08
C PRO A 338 -2.43 9.62 6.63
N ALA A 339 -2.74 9.24 5.38
CA ALA A 339 -4.10 9.14 4.86
C ALA A 339 -4.25 7.95 3.90
N LYS A 340 -5.50 7.49 3.73
CA LYS A 340 -5.86 6.46 2.75
C LYS A 340 -6.00 7.07 1.36
N LEU A 341 -5.68 6.28 0.34
CA LEU A 341 -6.05 6.58 -1.04
C LEU A 341 -7.38 5.91 -1.35
N ASN A 342 -8.17 6.51 -2.25
CA ASN A 342 -9.35 5.85 -2.77
C ASN A 342 -8.99 4.49 -3.41
N PRO A 343 -9.86 3.46 -3.30
CA PRO A 343 -9.51 2.10 -3.71
C PRO A 343 -9.06 1.96 -5.16
N GLU A 344 -9.69 2.71 -6.06
CA GLU A 344 -9.37 2.70 -7.49
C GLU A 344 -8.72 4.02 -7.91
N PRO A 345 -7.72 3.97 -8.82
CA PRO A 345 -7.14 5.18 -9.36
C PRO A 345 -8.17 5.93 -10.22
N ILE A 346 -8.11 7.26 -10.18
CA ILE A 346 -8.87 8.14 -11.07
C ILE A 346 -8.42 7.93 -12.53
N SER A 347 -7.13 7.62 -12.73
CA SER A 347 -6.57 7.37 -14.06
C SER A 347 -5.48 6.31 -14.03
N GLU A 348 -5.49 5.42 -15.02
CA GLU A 348 -4.41 4.48 -15.32
C GLU A 348 -4.05 4.58 -16.80
N THR A 349 -2.81 4.95 -17.10
CA THR A 349 -2.35 5.14 -18.48
C THR A 349 -0.96 4.56 -18.68
N GLN A 350 -0.68 4.02 -19.87
CA GLN A 350 0.67 3.61 -20.24
C GLN A 350 1.49 4.85 -20.58
N VAL A 351 2.67 4.96 -19.97
CA VAL A 351 3.59 6.06 -20.21
C VAL A 351 4.97 5.53 -20.59
N ASN A 352 5.81 6.46 -20.99
CA ASN A 352 7.24 6.27 -21.11
C ASN A 352 7.84 6.96 -19.88
N ALA A 353 8.25 6.19 -18.88
CA ALA A 353 8.74 6.73 -17.60
C ALA A 353 10.06 7.50 -17.84
N PRO A 354 10.22 8.70 -17.27
CA PRO A 354 11.49 9.42 -17.38
C PRO A 354 12.54 8.75 -16.46
N TYR A 355 13.71 8.41 -17.00
CA TYR A 355 14.91 8.31 -16.16
C TYR A 355 15.53 9.69 -16.04
N ASN A 356 15.72 10.17 -14.82
CA ASN A 356 16.63 11.26 -14.54
C ASN A 356 17.87 10.67 -13.85
N LEU A 357 18.98 10.52 -14.59
CA LEU A 357 20.25 10.03 -14.02
C LEU A 357 20.88 11.02 -13.02
N LEU A 358 20.39 12.27 -12.97
CA LEU A 358 20.93 13.35 -12.14
C LEU A 358 20.45 13.32 -10.68
N ASP A 359 19.35 12.61 -10.37
CA ASP A 359 18.88 12.44 -8.99
C ASP A 359 19.69 11.38 -8.21
N LEU A 360 20.59 10.65 -8.89
CA LEU A 360 21.50 9.66 -8.27
C LEU A 360 22.76 10.28 -7.65
N ILE A 361 22.97 11.60 -7.77
CA ILE A 361 24.23 12.28 -7.40
C ILE A 361 24.04 13.36 -6.32
N SER A 362 22.88 13.40 -5.66
CA SER A 362 22.72 14.27 -4.47
C SER A 362 23.07 13.47 -3.20
N PRO A 363 24.06 13.92 -2.41
CA PRO A 363 24.57 13.18 -1.25
C PRO A 363 23.56 13.03 -0.11
#